data_AF-A0AAV6BU69-F1
#
_entry.id   AF-A0AAV6BU69-F1
#
_cell.length_a   1.000
_cell.length_b   1.000
_cell.length_c   1.000
_cell.angle_alpha   90.00
_cell.angle_beta   90.00
_cell.angle_gamma   90.00
#
_symmetry.space_group_name_H-M   'P 1'
#
loop_
_entity.id
_entity.type
_entity.pdbx_description
1 polymer ?
#
loop_
_entity_poly.entity_id
_entity_poly.type
_entity_poly.pdbx_seq_one_letter_code
_entity_poly.pdbx_strand_id
1 'polypeptide(L)'
;MSVKLLVLYPTPTDPEQFDRRYAQEHLPMGQANLIGATDLTSYRIVGSPAGKTPFARLTEVTFPTLKAVKECAALPGAQKTMANAIEISTGGAPHFMVVEQED
;
A
#
# COMPACT_ATOMS: atom_id res chain seq x y z
N MET A 1 -12.78 2.20 -16.48
CA MET A 1 -12.05 1.20 -15.69
C MET A 1 -10.76 1.82 -15.16
N SER A 2 -10.61 1.86 -13.83
CA SER A 2 -9.36 2.27 -13.18
C SER A 2 -8.64 1.03 -12.64
N VAL A 3 -7.32 1.02 -12.72
CA VAL A 3 -6.49 -0.05 -12.14
C VAL A 3 -5.90 0.45 -10.83
N LYS A 4 -5.91 -0.37 -9.79
CA LYS A 4 -5.30 -0.04 -8.50
C LYS A 4 -4.28 -1.08 -8.07
N LEU A 5 -3.17 -0.64 -7.50
CA LEU A 5 -2.36 -1.48 -6.62
C LEU A 5 -2.93 -1.35 -5.20
N LEU A 6 -3.50 -2.43 -4.68
CA LEU A 6 -3.93 -2.55 -3.31
C LEU A 6 -2.78 -3.12 -2.46
N VAL A 7 -2.54 -2.49 -1.32
CA VAL A 7 -1.57 -2.93 -0.31
C VAL A 7 -2.28 -3.10 1.02
N LEU A 8 -2.32 -4.32 1.53
CA LEU A 8 -2.98 -4.67 2.78
C LEU A 8 -1.94 -5.11 3.81
N TYR A 9 -1.84 -4.37 4.91
CA TYR A 9 -0.88 -4.60 5.98
C TYR A 9 -1.52 -5.42 7.10
N PRO A 10 -0.92 -6.57 7.46
CA PRO A 10 -1.25 -7.28 8.68
C PRO A 10 -1.13 -6.39 9.92
N THR A 11 -1.82 -6.76 11.00
CA THR A 11 -1.68 -6.07 12.29
C THR A 11 -0.23 -6.15 12.78
N PRO A 12 0.48 -5.00 12.90
CA PRO A 12 1.89 -4.97 13.29
C PRO A 12 2.06 -5.37 14.77
N THR A 13 3.26 -5.85 15.10
CA THR A 13 3.64 -6.14 16.50
C THR A 13 3.75 -4.88 17.35
N ASP A 14 4.02 -3.74 16.72
CA ASP A 14 4.07 -2.40 17.34
C ASP A 14 3.27 -1.41 16.46
N PRO A 15 1.97 -1.19 16.77
CA PRO A 15 1.12 -0.30 15.98
C PRO A 15 1.56 1.15 15.96
N GLU A 16 2.09 1.68 17.07
CA GLU A 16 2.53 3.08 17.15
C GLU A 16 3.76 3.32 16.29
N GLN A 17 4.73 2.39 16.32
CA GLN A 17 5.89 2.46 15.45
C GLN A 17 5.51 2.32 13.98
N PHE A 18 4.62 1.38 13.64
CA PHE A 18 4.12 1.25 12.27
C PHE A 18 3.46 2.54 11.79
N ASP A 19 2.57 3.14 12.59
CA ASP A 19 1.88 4.38 12.22
C ASP A 19 2.85 5.54 12.03
N ARG A 20 3.85 5.68 12.91
CA ARG A 20 4.89 6.70 12.78
C ARG A 20 5.70 6.53 11.50
N ARG A 21 6.26 5.34 11.27
CA ARG A 21 7.08 5.05 10.07
C ARG A 21 6.24 5.15 8.79
N TYR A 22 5.00 4.67 8.83
CA TYR A 22 4.10 4.75 7.69
C TYR A 22 3.84 6.21 7.29
N ALA A 23 3.50 7.07 8.24
CA ALA A 23 3.18 8.47 7.96
C ALA A 23 4.41 9.33 7.62
N GLN A 24 5.54 9.11 8.31
CA GLN A 24 6.72 9.98 8.20
C GLN A 24 7.72 9.53 7.13
N GLU A 25 7.75 8.24 6.79
CA GLU A 25 8.74 7.66 5.88
C GLU A 25 8.06 7.06 4.65
N HIS A 26 7.14 6.12 4.87
CA HIS A 26 6.61 5.27 3.81
C HIS A 26 5.68 6.01 2.84
N LEU A 27 4.70 6.74 3.38
CA LEU A 27 3.71 7.46 2.58
C LEU A 27 4.37 8.56 1.72
N PRO A 28 5.28 9.41 2.25
CA PRO A 28 6.04 10.35 1.42
C PRO A 28 6.89 9.65 0.36
N MET A 29 7.49 8.49 0.69
CA MET A 29 8.26 7.71 -0.27
C MET A 29 7.39 7.21 -1.42
N GLY A 30 6.17 6.72 -1.14
CA GLY A 30 5.21 6.32 -2.15
C GLY A 30 4.79 7.48 -3.05
N GLN A 31 4.43 8.62 -2.46
CA GLN A 31 4.06 9.84 -3.21
C GLN A 31 5.17 10.31 -4.15
N ALA A 32 6.44 10.21 -3.72
CA ALA A 32 7.58 10.65 -4.52
C ALA A 32 7.99 9.65 -5.62
N ASN A 33 7.79 8.35 -5.41
CA ASN A 33 8.44 7.31 -6.22
C ASN A 33 7.48 6.46 -7.07
N LEU A 34 6.16 6.50 -6.83
CA LEU A 34 5.18 5.73 -7.59
C LEU A 34 4.75 6.47 -8.87
N ILE A 35 5.71 6.66 -9.76
CA ILE A 35 5.54 7.45 -11.00
C ILE A 35 4.47 6.82 -11.90
N GLY A 36 3.54 7.65 -12.38
CA GLY A 36 2.41 7.21 -13.21
C GLY A 36 1.15 6.88 -12.41
N ALA A 37 1.21 6.87 -11.08
CA ALA A 37 0.02 6.86 -10.24
C ALA A 37 -0.72 8.22 -10.33
N THR A 38 -2.04 8.17 -10.29
CA THR A 38 -2.92 9.36 -10.31
C THR A 38 -3.50 9.68 -8.95
N ASP A 39 -3.53 8.71 -8.04
CA ASP A 39 -3.98 8.90 -6.66
C ASP A 39 -3.28 7.90 -5.72
N LEU A 40 -3.17 8.26 -4.44
CA LEU A 40 -2.68 7.41 -3.38
C LEU A 40 -3.47 7.70 -2.11
N THR A 41 -4.30 6.75 -1.70
CA THR A 41 -5.15 6.88 -0.52
C THR A 41 -4.93 5.74 0.48
N SER A 42 -4.83 6.07 1.77
CA SER A 42 -4.58 5.11 2.85
C SER A 42 -5.70 5.11 3.87
N TYR A 43 -6.08 3.93 4.34
CA TYR A 43 -7.18 3.69 5.26
C TYR A 43 -6.70 2.91 6.48
N ARG A 44 -6.95 3.43 7.68
CA ARG A 44 -6.83 2.64 8.91
C ARG A 44 -8.03 1.70 9.01
N ILE A 45 -7.78 0.41 9.19
CA ILE A 45 -8.84 -0.58 9.37
C ILE A 45 -9.22 -0.61 10.85
N VAL A 46 -10.49 -0.32 11.15
CA VAL A 46 -10.98 -0.21 12.54
C VAL A 46 -11.65 -1.48 13.07
N GLY A 47 -11.86 -2.48 12.22
CA GLY A 47 -12.53 -3.73 12.57
C GLY A 47 -13.24 -4.34 11.37
N SER A 48 -14.04 -5.37 11.64
CA SER A 48 -14.99 -5.95 10.71
C SER A 48 -16.33 -6.18 11.42
N PRO A 49 -17.46 -6.36 10.71
CA PRO A 49 -18.73 -6.73 11.32
C PRO A 49 -18.66 -8.03 12.14
N ALA A 50 -17.75 -8.95 11.80
CA ALA A 50 -17.51 -10.19 12.51
C ALA A 50 -16.54 -10.04 13.71
N GLY A 51 -16.05 -8.83 13.99
CA GLY A 51 -15.12 -8.53 15.08
C GLY A 51 -13.73 -8.14 14.60
N LYS A 52 -12.68 -8.65 15.27
CA LYS A 52 -11.29 -8.29 14.98
C LYS A 52 -10.88 -8.75 13.59
N THR A 53 -10.05 -7.94 12.94
CA THR A 53 -9.47 -8.19 11.61
C THR A 53 -7.98 -8.50 11.77
N PRO A 54 -7.39 -9.36 10.91
CA PRO A 54 -5.94 -9.57 10.89
C PRO A 54 -5.17 -8.41 10.25
N PHE A 55 -5.85 -7.37 9.77
CA PHE A 55 -5.24 -6.26 9.02
C PHE A 55 -5.43 -4.92 9.73
N ALA A 56 -4.38 -4.09 9.73
CA ALA A 56 -4.40 -2.76 10.35
C ALA A 56 -4.57 -1.62 9.34
N ARG A 57 -4.12 -1.81 8.09
CA ARG A 57 -4.12 -0.73 7.08
C ARG A 57 -4.31 -1.27 5.67
N LEU A 58 -5.08 -0.52 4.88
CA LEU A 58 -5.22 -0.69 3.43
C LEU A 58 -4.66 0.57 2.75
N THR A 59 -3.94 0.41 1.66
CA THR A 59 -3.49 1.50 0.78
C THR A 59 -3.93 1.19 -0.64
N GLU A 60 -4.48 2.19 -1.31
CA GLU A 60 -4.83 2.14 -2.72
C GLU A 60 -3.91 3.10 -3.48
N VAL A 61 -3.27 2.59 -4.52
CA VAL A 61 -2.53 3.42 -5.48
C VAL A 61 -3.23 3.29 -6.82
N THR A 62 -3.85 4.37 -7.29
CA THR A 62 -4.64 4.37 -8.53
C THR A 62 -3.74 4.67 -9.73
N PHE A 63 -3.92 3.91 -10.80
CA PHE A 63 -3.23 4.06 -12.08
C PHE A 63 -4.23 4.12 -13.23
N PRO A 64 -3.89 4.81 -14.34
CA PRO A 64 -4.77 4.93 -15.48
C PRO A 64 -4.90 3.61 -16.27
N THR A 65 -3.89 2.74 -16.21
CA THR A 65 -3.88 1.46 -16.94
C THR A 65 -3.02 0.40 -16.22
N LEU A 66 -3.23 -0.86 -16.56
CA LEU A 66 -2.36 -1.96 -16.11
C LEU A 66 -0.91 -1.81 -16.62
N LYS A 67 -0.72 -1.21 -17.80
CA LYS A 67 0.62 -0.92 -18.33
C LYS A 67 1.37 0.05 -17.43
N ALA A 68 0.71 1.11 -16.97
CA ALA A 68 1.30 2.09 -16.06
C ALA A 68 1.74 1.46 -14.73
N VAL A 69 0.98 0.49 -14.19
CA VAL A 69 1.39 -0.26 -13.00
C VAL A 69 2.71 -1.00 -13.24
N LYS A 70 2.83 -1.72 -14.37
CA LYS A 70 4.03 -2.49 -14.70
C LYS A 70 5.25 -1.59 -14.92
N GLU A 71 5.08 -0.48 -15.63
CA GLU A 71 6.13 0.51 -15.86
C GLU A 71 6.59 1.13 -14.53
N CYS A 72 5.65 1.51 -13.66
CA CYS A 72 5.96 2.00 -12.32
C CYS A 72 6.75 0.97 -11.50
N ALA A 73 6.30 -0.28 -11.46
CA ALA A 73 6.93 -1.34 -10.66
C ALA A 73 8.37 -1.67 -11.10
N ALA A 74 8.73 -1.39 -12.35
CA ALA A 74 10.08 -1.55 -12.86
C ALA A 74 11.05 -0.46 -12.39
N LEU A 75 10.54 0.66 -11.84
CA LEU A 75 11.38 1.78 -11.43
C LEU A 75 12.10 1.50 -10.10
N PRO A 76 13.38 1.93 -9.96
CA PRO A 76 14.13 1.75 -8.71
C PRO A 76 13.46 2.39 -7.50
N GLY A 77 12.79 3.54 -7.67
CA GLY A 77 12.06 4.21 -6.59
C GLY A 77 10.87 3.39 -6.10
N ALA A 78 10.10 2.79 -7.01
CA ALA A 78 8.97 1.93 -6.66
C ALA A 78 9.44 0.64 -5.97
N GLN A 79 10.55 0.05 -6.42
CA GLN A 79 11.17 -1.13 -5.77
C GLN A 79 11.63 -0.81 -4.34
N LYS A 80 12.24 0.36 -4.12
CA LYS A 80 12.58 0.83 -2.76
C LYS A 80 11.35 1.03 -1.89
N THR A 81 10.28 1.61 -2.45
CA THR A 81 9.00 1.78 -1.75
C THR A 81 8.41 0.42 -1.35
N MET A 82 8.42 -0.54 -2.27
CA MET A 82 7.98 -1.92 -2.01
C MET A 82 8.81 -2.60 -0.91
N ALA A 83 10.13 -2.47 -0.96
CA ALA A 83 11.01 -3.02 0.07
C ALA A 83 10.73 -2.39 1.44
N ASN A 84 10.55 -1.07 1.50
CA ASN A 84 10.20 -0.38 2.73
C ASN A 84 8.81 -0.78 3.26
N ALA A 85 7.82 -1.03 2.39
CA ALA A 85 6.52 -1.56 2.80
C ALA A 85 6.66 -2.90 3.54
N ILE A 86 7.52 -3.79 3.03
CA ILE A 86 7.82 -5.08 3.67
C ILE A 86 8.53 -4.86 5.00
N GLU A 87 9.54 -4.00 5.03
CA GLU A 87 10.35 -3.71 6.21
C GLU A 87 9.53 -3.18 7.40
N ILE A 88 8.59 -2.26 7.16
CA ILE A 88 7.77 -1.68 8.23
C ILE A 88 6.65 -2.63 8.70
N SER A 89 6.32 -3.66 7.94
CA SER A 89 5.19 -4.56 8.19
C SER A 89 5.57 -5.70 9.14
N THR A 90 5.77 -5.39 10.42
CA THR A 90 6.25 -6.36 11.40
C THR A 90 5.25 -7.46 11.76
N GLY A 91 3.97 -7.28 11.40
CA GLY A 91 2.90 -8.28 11.57
C GLY A 91 2.94 -9.42 10.54
N GLY A 92 3.89 -9.39 9.60
CA GLY A 92 3.97 -10.29 8.46
C GLY A 92 4.02 -9.50 7.15
N ALA A 93 4.36 -10.19 6.06
CA ALA A 93 4.47 -9.54 4.75
C ALA A 93 3.14 -8.87 4.33
N PRO A 94 3.18 -7.64 3.80
CA PRO A 94 2.00 -6.99 3.23
C PRO A 94 1.52 -7.75 1.99
N HIS A 95 0.21 -7.73 1.76
CA HIS A 95 -0.40 -8.36 0.60
C HIS A 95 -0.55 -7.32 -0.50
N PHE A 96 0.00 -7.63 -1.67
CA PHE A 96 -0.06 -6.79 -2.86
C PHE A 96 -0.99 -7.41 -3.89
N MET A 97 -1.94 -6.64 -4.40
CA MET A 97 -2.87 -7.08 -5.44
C MET A 97 -3.01 -5.96 -6.47
N VAL A 98 -2.97 -6.32 -7.75
CA VAL A 98 -3.38 -5.40 -8.81
C VAL A 98 -4.82 -5.74 -9.13
N VAL A 99 -5.72 -4.77 -8.95
CA VAL A 99 -7.16 -4.92 -9.20
C VAL A 99 -7.59 -3.97 -10.29
N GLU A 100 -8.57 -4.39 -11.08
CA GLU A 100 -9.28 -3.54 -12.03
C GLU A 100 -10.69 -3.33 -11.50
N GLN A 101 -11.16 -2.09 -11.52
CA GLN A 101 -12.53 -1.79 -11.13
C GLN A 101 -13.49 -2.32 -12.20
N GLU A 102 -14.37 -3.25 -11.79
CA GLU A 102 -15.53 -3.69 -12.56
C GLU A 102 -16.65 -2.64 -12.48
N ASP A 103 -17.48 -2.57 -13.53
CA ASP A 103 -18.62 -1.64 -13.62
C ASP A 103 -19.83 -2.09 -12.78
#